data_AF-A0A026W664-F1
#
_entry.id   AF-A0A026W664-F1
#
_cell.length_a   1.000
_cell.length_b   1.000
_cell.length_c   1.000
_cell.angle_alpha   90.00
_cell.angle_beta   90.00
_cell.angle_gamma   90.00
#
_symmetry.space_group_name_H-M   'P 1'
#
loop_
_entity.id
_entity.type
_entity.pdbx_description
1 polymer ?
#
loop_
_entity_poly.entity_id
_entity_poly.type
_entity_poly.pdbx_seq_one_letter_code
_entity_poly.pdbx_strand_id
1 'polypeptide(L)' 'VFWPPRSPDLTPLDFYLWGTLKNKVYSTEVISLEDLKQRITNSVTEMQQNFQECRTVTNSVLRRCLACIDVQGQHFEMRH' A
#
# COMPACT_ATOMS: atom_id res chain seq x y z
N VAL A 1 -0.69 18.77 3.92
CA VAL A 1 0.57 18.00 4.02
C VAL A 1 1.30 18.14 2.69
N PHE A 2 2.58 18.54 2.70
CA PHE A 2 3.40 18.59 1.48
C PHE A 2 4.08 17.24 1.28
N TRP A 3 3.85 16.61 0.13
CA TRP A 3 4.54 15.37 -0.25
C TRP A 3 5.66 15.70 -1.22
N PRO A 4 6.90 15.24 -0.98
CA PRO A 4 7.97 15.42 -1.93
C PRO A 4 7.65 14.67 -3.24
N PRO A 5 8.05 15.21 -4.40
CA PRO A 5 7.84 14.53 -5.68
C PRO A 5 8.55 13.17 -5.68
N ARG A 6 7.99 12.19 -6.38
CA ARG A 6 8.56 10.83 -6.55
C ARG A 6 8.84 10.08 -5.24
N SER A 7 7.94 10.18 -4.26
CA SER A 7 8.08 9.53 -2.95
C SER A 7 7.00 8.46 -2.69
N PRO A 8 6.90 7.38 -3.52
CA PRO A 8 5.96 6.28 -3.29
C PRO A 8 6.26 5.56 -1.95
N ASP A 9 7.49 5.67 -1.47
CA ASP A 9 7.91 5.16 -0.17
C ASP A 9 7.28 5.89 1.02
N LEU A 10 6.62 7.03 0.83
CA LEU A 10 6.05 7.81 1.92
C LEU A 10 4.51 7.76 1.95
N THR A 11 3.89 7.13 0.95
CA THR A 11 2.44 7.08 0.78
C THR A 11 1.93 5.65 1.01
N PRO A 12 1.11 5.39 2.06
CA PRO A 12 0.54 4.08 2.34
C PRO A 12 -0.19 3.42 1.17
N LEU A 13 -0.73 4.23 0.26
CA LEU A 13 -1.39 3.71 -0.94
C LEU A 13 -0.38 3.03 -1.88
N ASP A 14 0.82 3.60 -2.02
CA ASP A 14 1.82 3.11 -2.95
C ASP A 14 2.65 1.98 -2.36
N PHE A 15 3.15 2.13 -1.12
CA PHE A 15 3.99 1.09 -0.52
C PHE A 15 3.22 -0.10 0.06
N TYR A 16 1.89 -0.01 0.21
CA TYR A 16 1.08 -1.08 0.79
C TYR A 16 -0.18 -1.40 -0.04
N LEU A 17 -1.10 -0.44 -0.22
CA LEU A 17 -2.44 -0.74 -0.78
C LEU A 17 -2.33 -1.38 -2.17
N TRP A 18 -1.61 -0.75 -3.10
CA TRP A 18 -1.57 -1.21 -4.48
C TRP A 18 -0.91 -2.58 -4.62
N GLY A 19 0.16 -2.85 -3.89
CA GLY A 19 0.81 -4.16 -3.86
C GLY A 19 -0.12 -5.24 -3.32
N THR A 20 -0.73 -5.00 -2.16
CA THR A 20 -1.65 -5.94 -1.52
C THR A 20 -2.90 -6.19 -2.35
N LEU A 21 -3.49 -5.14 -2.92
CA LEU A 21 -4.69 -5.23 -3.76
C LEU A 21 -4.41 -6.03 -5.03
N LYS A 22 -3.26 -5.79 -5.68
CA LYS A 22 -2.85 -6.55 -6.87
C LYS A 22 -2.68 -8.04 -6.53
N ASN A 23 -2.01 -8.35 -5.42
CA ASN A 23 -1.81 -9.73 -4.98
C ASN A 23 -3.14 -10.45 -4.71
N LYS A 24 -4.12 -9.76 -4.11
CA LYS A 24 -5.46 -10.32 -3.85
C LYS A 24 -6.27 -10.52 -5.13
N VAL A 25 -6.39 -9.48 -5.95
CA VAL A 25 -7.23 -9.46 -7.16
C VAL A 25 -6.75 -10.48 -8.20
N TYR A 26 -5.44 -10.60 -8.38
CA TYR A 26 -4.80 -11.47 -9.37
C TYR A 26 -4.27 -12.79 -8.78
N SER A 27 -4.70 -13.16 -7.57
CA SER A 27 -4.36 -14.46 -6.96
C SER A 27 -4.87 -15.65 -7.78
N THR A 28 -5.93 -15.44 -8.56
CA THR A 28 -6.49 -16.37 -9.53
C THR A 28 -6.76 -15.65 -10.85
N GLU A 29 -6.91 -16.40 -11.95
CA GLU A 29 -7.23 -15.83 -13.26
C GLU A 29 -8.54 -15.02 -13.20
N VAL A 30 -8.51 -13.82 -13.79
CA VAL A 30 -9.66 -12.92 -13.89
C VAL A 30 -10.38 -13.21 -15.19
N ILE A 31 -11.66 -13.57 -15.11
CA ILE A 31 -12.41 -14.11 -16.26
C ILE A 31 -13.30 -13.09 -16.98
N SER A 32 -13.53 -11.92 -16.39
CA SER A 32 -14.29 -10.83 -16.99
C SER A 32 -14.05 -9.48 -16.31
N LEU A 33 -14.52 -8.40 -16.93
CA LEU A 33 -14.50 -7.07 -16.31
C LEU A 33 -15.36 -7.00 -15.04
N GLU A 34 -16.48 -7.72 -15.00
CA GLU A 34 -17.37 -7.72 -13.82
C GLU A 34 -16.73 -8.47 -12.66
N ASP A 35 -16.12 -9.62 -12.94
CA ASP A 35 -15.30 -10.37 -11.97
C ASP A 35 -14.16 -9.49 -11.42
N LEU A 36 -13.45 -8.75 -12.27
CA LEU A 36 -12.42 -7.81 -11.84
C LEU A 36 -12.95 -6.75 -10.87
N LYS A 37 -14.08 -6.10 -11.20
CA LYS A 37 -14.70 -5.08 -10.35
C LYS A 37 -15.16 -5.65 -9.00
N GLN A 38 -15.75 -6.84 -9.02
CA GLN A 38 -16.20 -7.51 -7.80
C GLN A 38 -15.01 -7.88 -6.91
N ARG A 39 -13.93 -8.41 -7.49
CA ARG A 39 -12.70 -8.74 -6.74
C ARG A 39 -12.05 -7.52 -6.11
N ILE A 40 -11.96 -6.40 -6.83
CA ILE A 40 -11.43 -5.14 -6.29
C ILE A 40 -12.28 -4.69 -5.10
N THR A 41 -13.61 -4.63 -5.27
CA THR A 41 -14.54 -4.20 -4.21
C THR A 41 -14.44 -5.10 -2.97
N ASN A 42 -14.45 -6.41 -3.17
CA ASN A 42 -14.34 -7.39 -2.08
C ASN A 42 -12.99 -7.28 -1.35
N SER A 43 -11.89 -7.16 -2.10
CA SER A 43 -10.54 -7.05 -1.53
C SER A 43 -10.41 -5.77 -0.69
N VAL A 44 -10.90 -4.63 -1.20
CA VAL A 44 -10.88 -3.36 -0.45
C VAL A 44 -11.74 -3.47 0.81
N THR A 45 -12.91 -4.09 0.73
CA THR A 45 -13.81 -4.27 1.88
C THR A 45 -13.16 -5.13 2.96
N GLU A 46 -12.54 -6.25 2.57
CA GLU A 46 -11.80 -7.12 3.48
C GLU A 46 -10.62 -6.39 4.15
N MET A 47 -9.86 -5.62 3.37
CA MET A 47 -8.74 -4.82 3.89
C MET A 47 -9.21 -3.74 4.87
N GLN A 48 -10.34 -3.09 4.61
CA GLN A 48 -10.94 -2.10 5.51
C GLN A 48 -11.41 -2.73 6.83
N GLN A 49 -11.92 -3.95 6.80
CA GLN A 49 -12.31 -4.69 8.00
C GLN A 49 -11.11 -5.05 8.88
N ASN A 50 -9.92 -5.18 8.31
CA ASN A 50 -8.67 -5.36 9.06
C ASN A 50 -8.11 -4.02 9.56
N PHE A 51 -8.82 -3.42 10.51
CA PHE A 51 -8.46 -2.12 11.06
C PHE A 51 -7.09 -2.08 11.74
N GLN A 52 -6.64 -3.19 12.32
CA GLN A 52 -5.34 -3.26 12.98
C GLN A 52 -4.20 -3.14 11.96
N GLU A 53 -4.33 -3.78 10.81
CA GLU A 53 -3.38 -3.65 9.70
C GLU A 53 -3.35 -2.21 9.17
N CYS A 54 -4.52 -1.62 8.93
CA CYS A 54 -4.63 -0.22 8.51
C CYS A 54 -3.94 0.75 9.48
N ARG A 55 -4.10 0.55 10.79
CA ARG A 55 -3.39 1.34 11.81
C ARG A 55 -1.88 1.11 11.76
N THR A 56 -1.45 -0.15 11.62
CA THR A 56 -0.02 -0.51 11.58
C THR A 56 0.67 0.13 10.38
N VAL A 57 0.07 0.03 9.20
CA VAL A 57 0.55 0.65 7.96
C VAL A 57 0.60 2.17 8.11
N THR A 58 -0.43 2.80 8.67
CA THR A 58 -0.45 4.25 8.88
C THR A 58 0.64 4.70 9.86
N ASN A 59 0.83 3.96 10.96
CA ASN A 59 1.88 4.24 11.94
C ASN A 59 3.29 4.03 11.38
N SER A 60 3.45 3.16 10.37
CA SER A 60 4.74 2.93 9.70
C SER A 60 5.23 4.14 8.89
N VAL A 61 4.36 5.09 8.55
CA VAL A 61 4.72 6.30 7.78
C VAL A 61 5.81 7.10 8.50
N LEU A 62 5.71 7.25 9.83
CA LEU A 62 6.74 7.97 10.59
C LEU A 62 8.10 7.28 10.48
N ARG A 63 8.15 5.94 10.61
CA ARG A 63 9.37 5.16 10.45
C ARG A 63 9.94 5.32 9.03
N ARG A 64 9.08 5.29 8.01
CA ARG A 64 9.46 5.52 6.60
C ARG A 64 10.03 6.91 6.36
N CYS A 65 9.43 7.95 6.96
CA CYS A 65 9.97 9.31 6.92
C CYS A 65 11.36 9.39 7.58
N LEU A 66 11.56 8.74 8.74
CA LEU A 66 12.85 8.73 9.42
C LEU A 66 13.93 8.05 8.59
N ALA A 67 13.63 6.89 7.99
CA ALA A 67 14.59 6.23 7.10
C ALA A 67 14.94 7.07 5.86
N CYS A 68 13.95 7.79 5.30
CA CYS A 68 14.19 8.73 4.22
C CYS A 68 15.17 9.84 4.63
N ILE A 69 15.06 10.34 5.86
CA ILE A 69 16.00 11.33 6.43
C ILE A 69 17.39 10.72 6.58
N ASP A 70 17.51 9.48 7.07
CA ASP A 70 18.79 8.79 7.27
C ASP A 70 19.56 8.61 5.95
N VAL A 71 18.84 8.39 4.84
CA VAL A 71 19.43 8.31 3.49
C VAL A 71 19.46 9.66 2.76
N GLN A 72 19.25 10.78 3.46
CA GLN A 72 19.28 12.14 2.92
C GLN A 72 18.34 12.32 1.71
N GLY A 73 17.17 11.69 1.73
CA GLY A 73 16.18 11.77 0.67
C GLY A 73 16.47 10.90 -0.57
N GLN A 74 17.49 10.04 -0.53
CA GLN A 74 17.71 9.02 -1.57
C GLN A 74 16.69 7.88 -1.48
N HIS A 75 16.67 7.03 -2.50
CA HIS A 75 15.79 5.85 -2.52
C HIS A 75 16.23 4.82 -1.49
N PHE A 76 15.28 4.17 -0.84
CA PHE A 76 15.50 3.13 0.16
C PHE A 76 14.41 2.08 0.08
N GLU A 77 14.71 0.87 0.56
CA GLU A 77 13.74 -0.19 0.73
C GLU A 77 13.56 -0.51 2.21
N MET A 78 12.31 -0.68 2.64
CA MET A 78 12.01 -1.26 3.94
C MET A 78 11.62 -2.71 3.77
N ARG A 79 12.33 -3.61 4.45
CA ARG A 79 11.88 -4.99 4.60
C ARG A 79 10.63 -5.00 5.48
N HIS A 80 9.56 -5.58 4.95
CA HIS A 80 8.32 -5.88 5.66
C HIS A 80 8.53 -7.01 6.66
#